data_AF-A0A1S6HT13-F1
#
_entry.id   AF-A0A1S6HT13-F1
#
_cell.length_a   1.000
_cell.length_b   1.000
_cell.length_c   1.000
_cell.angle_alpha   90.00
_cell.angle_beta   90.00
_cell.angle_gamma   90.00
#
_symmetry.space_group_name_H-M   'P 1'
#
loop_
_entity.id
_entity.type
_entity.pdbx_description
1 polymer ?
#
loop_
_entity_poly.entity_id
_entity_poly.type
_entity_poly.pdbx_seq_one_letter_code
_entity_poly.pdbx_strand_id
1 'polypeptide(L)'
;MSSLIHLLLIDEAAFPTQIAGDDESTYQTLLEIVDEEAIRWQTLELNIRGFMPALEMWDALAGNSHLLPMCSFNFYPHKLISPDADISGQFGFFPTDMVKDLSSAMAVNIDLDITTPDAQAVVGMVEAKAGELEPQAYEMVRDKYFVTFRDAAAQNKAVVVLIED
;
A
#
# COMPACT_ATOMS: atom_id res chain seq x y z
N MET A 1 -15.64 -3.94 -12.42
CA MET A 1 -15.56 -2.51 -12.06
C MET A 1 -14.13 -2.29 -11.63
N SER A 2 -13.48 -1.25 -12.16
CA SER A 2 -12.17 -0.79 -11.68
C SER A 2 -12.37 -0.02 -10.39
N SER A 3 -11.41 -0.10 -9.47
CA SER A 3 -11.37 0.72 -8.27
C SER A 3 -10.27 1.78 -8.44
N LEU A 4 -10.43 2.94 -7.81
CA LEU A 4 -9.41 3.97 -7.74
C LEU A 4 -8.60 3.79 -6.45
N ILE A 5 -7.30 3.59 -6.59
CA ILE A 5 -6.37 3.43 -5.48
C ILE A 5 -5.54 4.70 -5.38
N HIS A 6 -5.75 5.48 -4.33
CA HIS A 6 -5.06 6.72 -4.06
C HIS A 6 -3.86 6.47 -3.14
N LEU A 7 -2.69 6.92 -3.57
CA LEU A 7 -1.49 6.98 -2.74
C LEU A 7 -1.26 8.43 -2.33
N LEU A 8 -1.35 8.69 -1.03
CA LEU A 8 -1.23 10.03 -0.45
C LEU A 8 0.01 10.13 0.43
N LEU A 9 0.65 11.29 0.41
CA LEU A 9 1.76 11.63 1.31
C LEU A 9 1.21 12.47 2.46
N ILE A 10 1.55 12.10 3.69
CA ILE A 10 1.10 12.81 4.89
C ILE A 10 2.22 12.90 5.93
N ASP A 11 2.18 13.95 6.76
CA ASP A 11 3.01 13.98 7.96
C ASP A 11 2.49 12.97 8.97
N GLU A 12 3.32 12.03 9.41
CA GLU A 12 2.89 11.04 10.41
C GLU A 12 2.48 11.72 11.73
N ALA A 13 3.07 12.87 12.04
CA ALA A 13 2.71 13.65 13.23
C ALA A 13 1.32 14.30 13.17
N ALA A 14 0.65 14.28 12.01
CA ALA A 14 -0.73 14.73 11.88
C ALA A 14 -1.71 13.78 12.58
N PHE A 15 -1.36 12.49 12.70
CA PHE A 15 -2.21 11.52 13.37
C PHE A 15 -2.03 11.60 14.89
N PRO A 16 -3.15 11.59 15.66
CA PRO A 16 -3.06 11.50 17.11
C PRO A 16 -2.60 10.11 17.54
N THR A 17 -1.91 10.01 18.66
CA THR A 17 -1.49 8.71 19.21
C THR A 17 -2.62 7.94 19.90
N GLN A 18 -3.75 8.62 20.19
CA GLN A 18 -4.95 8.06 20.81
C GLN A 18 -6.18 8.83 20.31
N ILE A 19 -7.26 8.12 20.00
CA ILE A 19 -8.57 8.68 19.67
C ILE A 19 -9.58 8.06 20.62
N ALA A 20 -10.51 8.87 21.13
CA ALA A 20 -11.61 8.38 21.95
C ALA A 20 -12.82 8.11 21.05
N GLY A 21 -13.35 6.90 21.09
CA GLY A 21 -14.46 6.49 20.24
C GLY A 21 -14.52 4.97 20.09
N ASP A 22 -15.44 4.52 19.26
CA ASP A 22 -15.41 3.17 18.68
C ASP A 22 -14.52 3.15 17.42
N ASP A 23 -14.31 1.96 16.86
CA ASP A 23 -13.43 1.80 15.69
C ASP A 23 -13.96 2.55 14.46
N GLU A 24 -15.28 2.61 14.26
CA GLU A 24 -15.88 3.32 13.13
C GLU A 24 -15.71 4.83 13.24
N SER A 25 -15.98 5.42 14.41
CA SER A 25 -15.73 6.85 14.63
C SER A 25 -14.25 7.20 14.51
N THR A 26 -13.37 6.33 15.01
CA THR A 26 -11.92 6.46 14.84
C THR A 26 -11.55 6.45 13.35
N TYR A 27 -12.13 5.53 12.56
CA TYR A 27 -11.90 5.44 11.12
C TYR A 27 -12.33 6.72 10.40
N GLN A 28 -13.52 7.25 10.70
CA GLN A 28 -13.99 8.51 10.10
C GLN A 28 -13.06 9.68 10.44
N THR A 29 -12.58 9.79 11.69
CA THR A 29 -11.60 10.82 12.06
C THR A 29 -10.28 10.68 11.30
N LEU A 30 -9.81 9.46 11.03
CA LEU A 30 -8.61 9.25 10.22
C LEU A 30 -8.82 9.72 8.78
N LEU A 31 -10.01 9.48 8.19
CA LEU A 31 -10.34 9.98 6.85
C LEU A 31 -10.38 11.51 6.82
N GLU A 32 -10.98 12.15 7.82
CA GLU A 32 -11.03 13.62 7.94
C GLU A 32 -9.61 14.22 8.00
N ILE A 33 -8.73 13.66 8.83
CA ILE A 33 -7.32 14.10 8.91
C ILE A 33 -6.62 13.95 7.55
N VAL A 34 -6.87 12.84 6.84
CA VAL A 34 -6.26 12.61 5.52
C VAL A 34 -6.78 13.61 4.49
N ASP A 35 -8.07 13.93 4.49
CA ASP A 35 -8.65 14.92 3.57
C ASP A 35 -8.09 16.33 3.81
N GLU A 36 -7.84 16.70 5.07
CA GLU A 36 -7.32 18.01 5.45
C GLU A 36 -5.81 18.16 5.23
N GLU A 37 -5.01 17.14 5.58
CA GLU A 37 -3.56 17.26 5.73
C GLU A 37 -2.75 16.51 4.64
N ALA A 38 -3.36 15.53 3.94
CA ALA A 38 -2.61 14.71 2.99
C ALA A 38 -2.54 15.33 1.59
N ILE A 39 -1.43 15.04 0.90
CA ILE A 39 -1.22 15.43 -0.49
C ILE A 39 -1.42 14.19 -1.36
N ARG A 40 -2.46 14.18 -2.20
CA ARG A 40 -2.65 13.13 -3.20
C ARG A 40 -1.47 13.12 -4.18
N TRP A 41 -0.71 12.03 -4.19
CA TRP A 41 0.51 11.91 -4.98
C TRP A 41 0.31 11.11 -6.26
N GLN A 42 -0.35 9.95 -6.15
CA GLN A 42 -0.67 9.10 -7.28
C GLN A 42 -2.10 8.55 -7.14
N THR A 43 -2.70 8.25 -8.29
CA THR A 43 -3.91 7.43 -8.38
C THR A 43 -3.65 6.33 -9.39
N LEU A 44 -4.04 5.11 -9.04
CA LEU A 44 -4.09 3.97 -9.95
C LEU A 44 -5.55 3.62 -10.21
N GLU A 45 -5.89 3.32 -11.45
CA GLU A 45 -7.18 2.73 -11.79
C GLU A 45 -6.93 1.26 -12.13
N LEU A 46 -7.35 0.37 -11.24
CA LEU A 46 -7.09 -1.06 -11.40
C LEU A 46 -8.22 -1.87 -10.75
N ASN A 47 -8.54 -3.02 -11.31
CA ASN A 47 -9.42 -3.97 -10.65
C ASN A 47 -8.69 -4.58 -9.43
N ILE A 48 -9.35 -4.63 -8.28
CA ILE A 48 -8.83 -5.24 -7.05
C ILE A 48 -8.30 -6.66 -7.27
N ARG A 49 -8.93 -7.43 -8.18
CA ARG A 49 -8.46 -8.78 -8.55
C ARG A 49 -7.07 -8.80 -9.19
N GLY A 50 -6.72 -7.78 -9.96
CA GLY A 50 -5.37 -7.63 -10.52
C GLY A 50 -4.42 -6.90 -9.58
N PHE A 51 -4.96 -6.07 -8.68
CA PHE A 51 -4.18 -5.30 -7.71
C PHE A 51 -3.52 -6.19 -6.66
N MET A 52 -4.25 -7.15 -6.10
CA MET A 52 -3.73 -8.00 -5.03
C MET A 52 -2.54 -8.87 -5.48
N PRO A 53 -2.59 -9.62 -6.60
CA PRO A 53 -1.42 -10.34 -7.13
C PRO A 53 -0.24 -9.43 -7.43
N ALA A 54 -0.50 -8.23 -7.98
CA ALA A 54 0.55 -7.27 -8.30
C ALA A 54 1.28 -6.78 -7.03
N LEU A 55 0.56 -6.50 -5.94
CA LEU A 55 1.15 -6.16 -4.65
C LEU A 55 1.94 -7.32 -4.05
N GLU A 56 1.39 -8.54 -4.08
CA GLU A 56 2.05 -9.75 -3.56
C GLU A 56 3.34 -10.06 -4.31
N MET A 57 3.34 -9.89 -5.64
CA MET A 57 4.56 -10.04 -6.44
C MET A 57 5.61 -9.01 -6.02
N TRP A 58 5.21 -7.76 -5.84
CA TRP A 58 6.15 -6.72 -5.43
C TRP A 58 6.68 -6.92 -4.01
N ASP A 59 5.82 -7.40 -3.10
CA ASP A 59 6.19 -7.75 -1.73
C ASP A 59 7.21 -8.90 -1.71
N ALA A 60 6.94 -9.98 -2.45
CA ALA A 60 7.81 -11.14 -2.54
C ALA A 60 9.19 -10.79 -3.12
N LEU A 61 9.23 -9.93 -4.15
CA LEU A 61 10.49 -9.46 -4.73
C LEU A 61 11.28 -8.58 -3.75
N ALA A 62 10.61 -7.80 -2.91
CA ALA A 62 11.26 -7.05 -1.83
C ALA A 62 11.76 -7.94 -0.67
N GLY A 63 11.52 -9.26 -0.72
CA GLY A 63 11.91 -10.22 0.32
C GLY A 63 10.93 -10.30 1.49
N ASN A 64 9.74 -9.70 1.33
CA ASN A 64 8.66 -9.74 2.32
C ASN A 64 7.72 -10.93 2.05
N SER A 65 6.86 -11.24 3.01
CA SER A 65 5.92 -12.37 2.91
C SER A 65 4.45 -11.98 2.73
N HIS A 66 4.07 -10.76 3.15
CA HIS A 66 2.73 -10.20 3.02
C HIS A 66 2.65 -8.72 3.51
N LEU A 67 3.77 -7.98 3.51
CA LEU A 67 3.80 -6.67 4.17
C LEU A 67 2.99 -5.62 3.39
N LEU A 68 3.23 -5.49 2.08
CA LEU A 68 2.54 -4.50 1.25
C LEU A 68 1.02 -4.68 1.22
N PRO A 69 0.48 -5.89 1.00
CA PRO A 69 -0.97 -6.06 1.06
C PRO A 69 -1.53 -5.68 2.43
N MET A 70 -0.92 -6.18 3.52
CA MET A 70 -1.41 -5.88 4.87
C MET A 70 -1.42 -4.36 5.13
N CYS A 71 -0.33 -3.66 4.78
CA CYS A 71 -0.23 -2.22 4.94
C CYS A 71 -1.12 -1.42 3.98
N SER A 72 -1.47 -1.93 2.81
CA SER A 72 -2.31 -1.22 1.84
C SER A 72 -3.81 -1.29 2.16
N PHE A 73 -4.23 -2.27 2.97
CA PHE A 73 -5.64 -2.54 3.22
C PHE A 73 -6.06 -2.39 4.69
N ASN A 74 -5.22 -2.81 5.63
CA ASN A 74 -5.62 -3.01 7.03
C ASN A 74 -4.54 -2.57 8.03
N PHE A 75 -3.85 -1.46 7.76
CA PHE A 75 -2.88 -0.91 8.70
C PHE A 75 -3.20 0.54 9.00
N TYR A 76 -3.24 0.85 10.30
CA TYR A 76 -3.68 2.14 10.80
C TYR A 76 -2.54 2.83 11.55
N PRO A 77 -2.44 4.16 11.48
CA PRO A 77 -1.44 4.92 12.23
C PRO A 77 -1.55 4.60 13.72
N HIS A 78 -0.40 4.45 14.38
CA HIS A 78 -0.26 4.11 15.80
C HIS A 78 -1.08 2.90 16.29
N LYS A 79 -1.55 2.02 15.39
CA LYS A 79 -2.45 0.90 15.70
C LYS A 79 -3.74 1.36 16.40
N LEU A 80 -4.25 2.52 15.99
CA LEU A 80 -5.47 3.11 16.55
C LEU A 80 -6.70 2.22 16.36
N ILE A 81 -6.72 1.42 15.29
CA ILE A 81 -7.78 0.46 14.99
C ILE A 81 -7.15 -0.94 14.89
N SER A 82 -7.83 -1.94 15.44
CA SER A 82 -7.39 -3.33 15.35
C SER A 82 -7.55 -3.87 13.93
N PRO A 83 -6.64 -4.73 13.43
CA PRO A 83 -6.77 -5.31 12.09
C PRO A 83 -8.02 -6.16 11.85
N ASP A 84 -8.68 -6.61 12.92
CA ASP A 84 -9.92 -7.39 12.92
C ASP A 84 -11.17 -6.58 13.27
N ALA A 85 -11.05 -5.25 13.35
CA ALA A 85 -12.19 -4.36 13.60
C ALA A 85 -13.21 -4.42 12.46
N ASP A 86 -14.50 -4.46 12.83
CA ASP A 86 -15.62 -4.45 11.88
C ASP A 86 -15.97 -2.99 11.54
N ILE A 87 -15.32 -2.45 10.51
CA ILE A 87 -15.52 -1.08 10.02
C ILE A 87 -16.04 -1.07 8.59
N SER A 88 -16.61 0.06 8.18
CA SER A 88 -17.28 0.22 6.89
C SER A 88 -16.36 0.27 5.67
N GLY A 89 -15.04 0.43 5.84
CA GLY A 89 -14.11 0.66 4.74
C GLY A 89 -12.73 0.05 4.94
N GLN A 90 -11.77 0.54 4.14
CA GLN A 90 -10.38 0.08 4.14
C GLN A 90 -9.45 1.28 4.30
N PHE A 91 -8.37 1.09 5.04
CA PHE A 91 -7.35 2.10 5.25
C PHE A 91 -5.97 1.47 5.19
N GLY A 92 -5.17 1.93 4.26
CA GLY A 92 -3.77 1.56 4.19
C GLY A 92 -2.88 2.64 4.79
N PHE A 93 -1.85 2.23 5.51
CA PHE A 93 -0.86 3.12 6.10
C PHE A 93 0.54 2.51 6.06
N PHE A 94 1.52 3.34 5.75
CA PHE A 94 2.93 3.02 5.81
C PHE A 94 3.63 4.10 6.64
N PRO A 95 4.10 3.78 7.86
CA PRO A 95 4.86 4.70 8.69
C PRO A 95 6.12 5.20 7.99
N THR A 96 6.58 6.39 8.36
CA THR A 96 7.70 7.08 7.73
C THR A 96 8.98 6.22 7.67
N ASP A 97 9.29 5.50 8.76
CA ASP A 97 10.47 4.64 8.81
C ASP A 97 10.32 3.41 7.92
N MET A 98 9.12 2.82 7.86
CA MET A 98 8.83 1.71 6.95
C MET A 98 8.94 2.14 5.48
N VAL A 99 8.46 3.34 5.14
CA VAL A 99 8.56 3.90 3.78
C VAL A 99 10.02 4.04 3.34
N LYS A 100 10.92 4.47 4.23
CA LYS A 100 12.37 4.57 3.93
C LYS A 100 13.00 3.20 3.66
N ASP A 101 12.67 2.22 4.49
CA ASP A 101 13.18 0.85 4.34
C ASP A 101 12.66 0.22 3.05
N LEU A 102 11.36 0.35 2.77
CA LEU A 102 10.74 -0.17 1.56
C LEU A 102 11.28 0.50 0.30
N SER A 103 11.43 1.83 0.30
CA SER A 103 12.03 2.54 -0.84
C SER A 103 13.42 2.00 -1.18
N SER A 104 14.24 1.74 -0.17
CA SER A 104 15.59 1.23 -0.33
C SER A 104 15.61 -0.22 -0.82
N ALA A 105 14.79 -1.09 -0.23
CA ALA A 105 14.70 -2.50 -0.61
C ALA A 105 14.15 -2.67 -2.04
N MET A 106 13.14 -1.89 -2.39
CA MET A 106 12.47 -1.96 -3.68
C MET A 106 13.29 -1.40 -4.84
N ALA A 107 14.17 -0.42 -4.58
CA ALA A 107 15.08 0.11 -5.59
C ALA A 107 15.98 -0.96 -6.21
N VAL A 108 16.24 -2.06 -5.48
CA VAL A 108 17.09 -3.17 -5.96
C VAL A 108 16.41 -3.97 -7.09
N ASN A 109 15.09 -4.04 -7.10
CA ASN A 109 14.33 -4.91 -7.99
C ASN A 109 13.43 -4.14 -9.00
N ILE A 110 13.61 -2.83 -9.13
CA ILE A 110 12.75 -1.99 -9.96
C ILE A 110 12.77 -2.37 -11.45
N ASP A 111 13.95 -2.77 -11.95
CA ASP A 111 14.14 -3.14 -13.36
C ASP A 111 13.96 -4.65 -13.61
N LEU A 112 13.45 -5.41 -12.63
CA LEU A 112 13.26 -6.84 -12.77
C LEU A 112 12.11 -7.16 -13.73
N ASP A 113 12.41 -7.97 -14.75
CA ASP A 113 11.43 -8.49 -15.69
C ASP A 113 10.84 -9.81 -15.17
N ILE A 114 9.54 -9.80 -14.88
CA ILE A 114 8.82 -10.95 -14.31
C ILE A 114 8.62 -12.09 -15.32
N THR A 115 8.90 -11.87 -16.60
CA THR A 115 8.85 -12.90 -17.64
C THR A 115 10.12 -13.77 -17.67
N THR A 116 11.15 -13.39 -16.92
CA THR A 116 12.39 -14.17 -16.83
C THR A 116 12.19 -15.49 -16.07
N PRO A 117 12.94 -16.56 -16.42
CA PRO A 117 12.78 -17.86 -15.77
C PRO A 117 12.94 -17.83 -14.24
N ASP A 118 13.84 -16.98 -13.74
CA ASP A 118 14.09 -16.85 -12.30
C ASP A 118 12.89 -16.23 -11.59
N ALA A 119 12.22 -15.26 -12.22
CA ALA A 119 11.03 -14.62 -11.68
C ALA A 119 9.78 -15.52 -11.76
N GLN A 120 9.71 -16.41 -12.76
CA GLN A 120 8.55 -17.29 -12.97
C GLN A 120 8.26 -18.23 -11.79
N ALA A 121 9.27 -18.61 -11.01
CA ALA A 121 9.06 -19.37 -9.78
C ALA A 121 8.24 -18.55 -8.74
N VAL A 122 8.55 -17.27 -8.61
CA VAL A 122 7.82 -16.34 -7.72
C VAL A 122 6.42 -16.06 -8.27
N VAL A 123 6.29 -15.86 -9.59
CA VAL A 123 4.99 -15.68 -10.26
C VAL A 123 4.06 -16.85 -9.93
N GLY A 124 4.52 -18.10 -10.13
CA GLY A 124 3.70 -19.27 -9.84
C GLY A 124 3.27 -19.37 -8.36
N MET A 125 4.13 -18.93 -7.43
CA MET A 125 3.79 -18.86 -6.01
C MET A 125 2.72 -17.79 -5.72
N VAL A 126 2.86 -16.61 -6.32
CA VAL A 126 1.90 -15.51 -6.19
C VAL A 126 0.55 -15.90 -6.79
N GLU A 127 0.55 -16.50 -7.98
CA GLU A 127 -0.69 -16.90 -8.65
C GLU A 127 -1.47 -17.96 -7.87
N ALA A 128 -0.77 -18.90 -7.25
CA ALA A 128 -1.38 -19.90 -6.38
C ALA A 128 -2.01 -19.30 -5.10
N LYS A 129 -1.52 -18.15 -4.64
CA LYS A 129 -1.96 -17.48 -3.40
C LYS A 129 -3.03 -16.42 -3.64
N ALA A 130 -2.82 -15.55 -4.64
CA ALA A 130 -3.53 -14.29 -4.80
C ALA A 130 -4.38 -14.22 -6.09
N GLY A 131 -4.20 -15.17 -7.00
CA GLY A 131 -4.85 -15.18 -8.32
C GLY A 131 -3.94 -14.73 -9.46
N GLU A 132 -4.46 -14.76 -10.68
CA GLU A 132 -3.71 -14.50 -11.92
C GLU A 132 -2.95 -13.16 -11.87
N LEU A 133 -1.65 -13.20 -12.18
CA LEU A 133 -0.81 -12.02 -12.20
C LEU A 133 -0.78 -11.42 -13.60
N GLU A 134 -1.53 -10.33 -13.78
CA GLU A 134 -1.47 -9.55 -15.03
C GLU A 134 -0.18 -8.71 -15.07
N PRO A 135 0.72 -8.89 -16.06
CA PRO A 135 1.99 -8.17 -16.10
C PRO A 135 1.85 -6.64 -16.10
N GLN A 136 0.83 -6.12 -16.81
CA GLN A 136 0.55 -4.68 -16.86
C GLN A 136 0.08 -4.15 -15.50
N ALA A 137 -0.69 -4.94 -14.75
CA ALA A 137 -1.11 -4.59 -13.40
C ALA A 137 0.10 -4.53 -12.46
N TYR A 138 1.01 -5.51 -12.56
CA TYR A 138 2.26 -5.52 -11.82
C TYR A 138 3.13 -4.29 -12.11
N GLU A 139 3.40 -3.98 -13.38
CA GLU A 139 4.22 -2.83 -13.76
C GLU A 139 3.62 -1.52 -13.23
N MET A 140 2.30 -1.36 -13.37
CA MET A 140 1.61 -0.17 -12.86
C MET A 140 1.73 -0.03 -11.34
N VAL A 141 1.49 -1.11 -10.60
CA VAL A 141 1.61 -1.11 -9.13
C VAL A 141 3.04 -0.83 -8.72
N ARG A 142 4.01 -1.56 -9.28
CA ARG A 142 5.45 -1.40 -9.03
C ARG A 142 5.87 0.04 -9.20
N ASP A 143 5.60 0.64 -10.36
CA ASP A 143 6.09 1.97 -10.71
C ASP A 143 5.47 3.04 -9.80
N LYS A 144 4.17 2.96 -9.55
CA LYS A 144 3.44 3.93 -8.74
C LYS A 144 3.79 3.84 -7.26
N TYR A 145 3.87 2.62 -6.71
CA TYR A 145 4.30 2.40 -5.33
C TYR A 145 5.76 2.82 -5.13
N PHE A 146 6.66 2.43 -6.03
CA PHE A 146 8.07 2.77 -5.93
C PHE A 146 8.30 4.28 -5.96
N VAL A 147 7.71 5.00 -6.92
CA VAL A 147 7.81 6.47 -7.00
C VAL A 147 7.26 7.12 -5.73
N THR A 148 6.12 6.63 -5.23
CA THR A 148 5.49 7.16 -4.01
C THR A 148 6.40 6.95 -2.81
N PHE A 149 6.92 5.75 -2.59
CA PHE A 149 7.81 5.47 -1.46
C PHE A 149 9.13 6.23 -1.54
N ARG A 150 9.73 6.33 -2.74
CA ARG A 150 10.94 7.13 -2.96
C ARG A 150 10.73 8.59 -2.59
N ASP A 151 9.66 9.19 -3.08
CA ASP A 151 9.41 10.62 -2.90
C ASP A 151 8.94 10.92 -1.47
N ALA A 152 8.17 10.04 -0.85
CA ALA A 152 7.78 10.11 0.56
C ALA A 152 9.00 9.95 1.48
N ALA A 153 9.90 9.01 1.21
CA ALA A 153 11.14 8.83 1.95
C ALA A 153 12.04 10.07 1.88
N ALA A 154 12.17 10.68 0.69
CA ALA A 154 12.95 11.90 0.50
C ALA A 154 12.37 13.12 1.25
N GLN A 155 11.05 13.14 1.47
CA GLN A 155 10.34 14.20 2.17
C GLN A 155 10.09 13.89 3.66
N ASN A 156 10.53 12.74 4.15
CA ASN A 156 10.24 12.24 5.50
C ASN A 156 8.72 12.23 5.79
N LYS A 157 7.95 11.68 4.85
CA LYS A 157 6.49 11.53 4.93
C LYS A 157 6.09 10.07 5.05
N ALA A 158 4.96 9.84 5.71
CA ALA A 158 4.25 8.57 5.67
C ALA A 158 3.40 8.48 4.40
N VAL A 159 2.94 7.26 4.08
CA VAL A 159 2.04 7.02 2.94
C VAL A 159 0.71 6.48 3.46
N VAL A 160 -0.39 7.05 2.96
CA VAL A 160 -1.75 6.55 3.15
C VAL A 160 -2.25 5.97 1.83
N VAL A 161 -2.97 4.86 1.90
CA VAL A 161 -3.65 4.24 0.77
C VAL A 161 -5.15 4.26 1.02
N LEU A 162 -5.90 4.92 0.14
CA LEU A 162 -7.36 4.91 0.15
C LEU A 162 -7.87 4.28 -1.14
N ILE A 163 -8.89 3.43 -1.03
CA ILE A 163 -9.45 2.70 -2.17
C ILE A 163 -10.92 3.10 -2.30
N GLU A 164 -11.29 3.59 -3.49
CA GLU A 164 -12.66 3.97 -3.85
C GLU A 164 -13.18 3.00 -4.92
N ASP A 165 -14.40 2.48 -4.73
CA ASP A 165 -15.08 1.54 -5.65
C ASP A 165 -16.07 2.22 -6.61
#